data_AF-A0A7C3H8C5-F1
#
_entry.id   AF-A0A7C3H8C5-F1
#
_cell.length_a   1.000
_cell.length_b   1.000
_cell.length_c   1.000
_cell.angle_alpha   90.00
_cell.angle_beta   90.00
_cell.angle_gamma   90.00
#
_symmetry.space_group_name_H-M   'P 1'
#
loop_
_entity.id
_entity.type
_entity.pdbx_description
1 polymer ?
#
loop_
_entity_poly.entity_id
_entity_poly.type
_entity_poly.pdbx_seq_one_letter_code
_entity_poly.pdbx_strand_id
1 'polypeptide(L)'
;MLPRRLTSCALAVALVVWASGVWGQVRTLRKGALDDDSKFTNVGNIGLTVTNYGTFGNGFSIPGQPSCEYPLGSGIEHIFDGGLWVGAKRADGKILVTTGAVDIASLRDVAAGFEFTAPDSVEILPDGSRKIVKFNVTRERSSLFGSRFYDPYAISHQDFI
;
A
#
# COMPACT_ATOMS: atom_id res chain seq x y z
N MET A 1 6.97 65.83 -41.15
CA MET A 1 6.23 64.71 -41.79
C MET A 1 6.77 63.40 -41.21
N LEU A 2 5.86 62.49 -40.86
CA LEU A 2 5.95 61.21 -40.10
C LEU A 2 7.23 60.33 -40.29
N PRO A 3 7.63 59.43 -39.36
CA PRO A 3 6.73 58.33 -38.92
C PRO A 3 6.79 57.80 -37.46
N ARG A 4 5.61 57.30 -37.07
CA ARG A 4 5.32 56.35 -35.97
C ARG A 4 5.62 54.94 -36.47
N ARG A 5 6.47 54.13 -35.80
CA ARG A 5 6.42 52.64 -35.81
C ARG A 5 7.21 52.08 -34.62
N LEU A 6 6.56 51.84 -33.49
CA LEU A 6 7.12 51.13 -32.33
C LEU A 6 5.99 50.37 -31.61
N THR A 7 5.30 49.47 -32.31
CA THR A 7 4.23 48.65 -31.68
C THR A 7 4.15 47.20 -32.18
N SER A 8 5.13 46.69 -32.96
CA SER A 8 5.05 45.32 -33.50
C SER A 8 5.89 44.26 -32.77
N CYS A 9 6.81 44.62 -31.88
CA CYS A 9 7.68 43.61 -31.24
C CYS A 9 7.12 42.99 -29.95
N ALA A 10 6.20 43.67 -29.25
CA ALA A 10 5.68 43.18 -27.96
C ALA A 10 4.69 42.00 -28.10
N LEU A 11 3.94 41.94 -29.21
CA LEU A 11 2.92 40.90 -29.44
C LEU A 11 3.52 39.54 -29.82
N ALA A 12 4.68 39.52 -30.49
CA ALA A 12 5.33 38.27 -30.89
C ALA A 12 5.92 37.50 -29.70
N VAL A 13 6.42 38.22 -28.68
CA VAL A 13 6.99 37.59 -27.48
C VAL A 13 5.88 36.99 -26.59
N ALA A 14 4.71 37.63 -26.53
CA ALA A 14 3.57 37.12 -25.76
C ALA A 14 3.03 35.78 -26.32
N LEU A 15 3.05 35.59 -27.65
CA LEU A 15 2.56 34.36 -28.30
C LEU A 15 3.50 33.15 -28.08
N VAL A 16 4.81 33.37 -27.99
CA VAL A 16 5.79 32.30 -27.73
C VAL A 16 5.73 31.81 -26.27
N VAL A 17 5.32 32.67 -25.33
CA VAL A 17 5.16 32.30 -23.91
C VAL A 17 3.90 31.47 -23.66
N TRP A 18 2.88 31.56 -24.52
CA TRP A 18 1.69 30.68 -24.44
C TRP A 18 1.92 29.29 -25.04
N ALA A 19 2.89 29.13 -25.93
CA ALA A 19 3.17 27.85 -26.60
C ALA A 19 4.03 26.88 -25.76
N SER A 20 4.68 27.36 -24.69
CA SER A 20 5.55 26.56 -23.81
C SER A 20 4.86 26.04 -22.54
N GLY A 21 3.54 26.24 -22.41
CA GLY A 21 2.75 25.85 -21.25
C GLY A 21 2.16 24.44 -21.27
N VAL A 22 2.53 23.58 -22.23
CA VAL A 22 2.14 22.16 -22.21
C VAL A 22 3.34 21.30 -21.82
N TRP A 23 3.87 21.55 -20.63
CA TRP A 23 4.57 20.48 -19.93
C TRP A 23 3.50 19.47 -19.56
N GLY A 24 3.47 18.36 -20.32
CA GLY A 24 2.61 17.23 -20.00
C GLY A 24 2.81 16.90 -18.53
N GLN A 25 1.74 17.00 -17.73
CA GLN A 25 1.71 16.30 -16.46
C GLN A 25 2.02 14.86 -16.81
N VAL A 26 3.22 14.39 -16.42
CA VAL A 26 3.43 12.98 -16.21
C VAL A 26 2.37 12.61 -15.19
N ARG A 27 1.26 12.03 -15.67
CA ARG A 27 0.32 11.34 -14.82
C ARG A 27 1.12 10.18 -14.29
N THR A 28 1.76 10.35 -13.14
CA THR A 28 2.18 9.24 -12.32
C THR A 28 0.92 8.42 -12.11
N LEU A 29 0.85 7.27 -12.78
CA LEU A 29 -0.21 6.30 -12.61
C LEU A 29 -0.21 5.91 -11.15
N ARG A 30 -1.11 6.53 -10.39
CA ARG A 30 -1.24 6.35 -8.96
C ARG A 30 -1.55 4.87 -8.72
N LYS A 31 -0.78 4.26 -7.81
CA LYS A 31 -0.79 2.85 -7.40
C LYS A 31 -2.24 2.32 -7.38
N GLY A 32 -2.58 1.42 -8.30
CA GLY A 32 -3.80 0.61 -8.22
C GLY A 32 -3.56 -0.56 -7.28
N ALA A 33 -3.20 -0.27 -6.03
CA ALA A 33 -3.00 -1.27 -5.00
C ALA A 33 -3.76 -0.78 -3.78
N LEU A 34 -4.68 -1.60 -3.30
CA LEU A 34 -5.29 -1.39 -1.99
C LEU A 34 -4.40 -2.02 -0.93
N ASP A 35 -3.80 -1.18 -0.11
CA ASP A 35 -3.19 -1.61 1.13
C ASP A 35 -4.34 -1.90 2.12
N ASP A 36 -4.43 -3.13 2.63
CA ASP A 36 -5.52 -3.63 3.47
C ASP A 36 -5.00 -4.08 4.83
N ASP A 37 -5.46 -3.38 5.86
CA ASP A 37 -5.19 -3.57 7.29
C ASP A 37 -6.47 -3.89 8.09
N SER A 38 -7.58 -4.22 7.40
CA SER A 38 -8.90 -4.42 8.03
C SER A 38 -9.05 -5.74 8.78
N LYS A 39 -8.04 -6.62 8.72
CA LYS A 39 -8.07 -7.98 9.28
C LYS A 39 -7.13 -8.11 10.46
N PHE A 40 -7.66 -8.72 11.52
CA PHE A 40 -6.91 -9.10 12.70
C PHE A 40 -7.45 -10.41 13.23
N THR A 41 -6.57 -11.24 13.80
CA THR A 41 -7.03 -12.46 14.44
C THR A 41 -7.65 -12.16 15.78
N ASN A 42 -8.73 -12.87 16.10
CA ASN A 42 -9.38 -12.84 17.41
C ASN A 42 -9.67 -14.26 17.92
N VAL A 43 -9.01 -15.26 17.34
CA VAL A 43 -9.14 -16.66 17.75
C VAL A 43 -8.09 -16.97 18.81
N GLY A 44 -8.54 -17.56 19.92
CA GLY A 44 -7.68 -17.87 21.05
C GLY A 44 -7.54 -16.65 21.98
N ASN A 45 -6.33 -16.45 22.51
CA ASN A 45 -6.08 -15.39 23.50
C ASN A 45 -5.12 -14.30 22.99
N ILE A 46 -4.81 -14.28 21.69
CA ILE A 46 -3.96 -13.29 21.04
C ILE A 46 -4.80 -12.55 20.00
N GLY A 47 -4.73 -11.23 20.02
CA GLY A 47 -5.25 -10.38 18.95
C GLY A 47 -4.12 -9.81 18.13
N LEU A 48 -4.06 -10.03 16.82
CA LEU A 48 -2.94 -9.54 15.99
C LEU A 48 -3.46 -9.05 14.65
N THR A 49 -3.16 -7.79 14.31
CA THR A 49 -3.42 -7.25 12.97
C THR A 49 -2.40 -7.81 11.97
N VAL A 50 -2.88 -8.20 10.78
CA VAL A 50 -2.06 -8.68 9.67
C VAL A 50 -2.45 -7.91 8.42
N THR A 51 -1.46 -7.40 7.69
CA THR A 51 -1.69 -6.58 6.50
C THR A 51 -1.24 -7.28 5.22
N ASN A 52 -1.83 -6.91 4.08
CA ASN A 52 -1.41 -7.44 2.77
C ASN A 52 -0.11 -6.79 2.24
N TYR A 53 0.40 -5.77 2.94
CA TYR A 53 1.65 -5.07 2.63
C TYR A 53 2.78 -5.41 3.60
N GLY A 54 2.69 -6.57 4.26
CA GLY A 54 3.82 -7.20 4.95
C GLY A 54 4.12 -6.66 6.34
N THR A 55 3.15 -6.03 7.00
CA THR A 55 3.27 -5.59 8.40
C THR A 55 2.39 -6.43 9.34
N PHE A 56 2.80 -6.46 10.60
CA PHE A 56 2.13 -7.06 11.73
C PHE A 56 1.91 -5.98 12.79
N GLY A 57 0.70 -5.90 13.31
CA GLY A 57 0.29 -4.74 14.11
C GLY A 57 -0.19 -3.58 13.25
N ASN A 58 -0.64 -2.52 13.91
CA ASN A 58 -1.26 -1.36 13.27
C ASN A 58 -0.73 -0.02 13.77
N GLY A 59 0.37 0.00 14.54
CA GLY A 59 0.96 1.22 15.08
C GLY A 59 0.01 2.02 15.99
N PHE A 60 -0.99 1.34 16.58
CA PHE A 60 -2.08 1.95 17.34
C PHE A 60 -2.92 2.96 16.55
N SER A 61 -2.92 2.85 15.22
CA SER A 61 -3.62 3.78 14.33
C SER A 61 -5.11 3.45 14.17
N ILE A 62 -5.53 2.22 14.47
CA ILE A 62 -6.90 1.74 14.28
C ILE A 62 -7.57 1.52 15.65
N PRO A 63 -8.48 2.41 16.09
CA PRO A 63 -9.16 2.26 17.37
C PRO A 63 -10.00 0.98 17.45
N GLY A 64 -9.84 0.22 18.53
CA GLY A 64 -10.60 -1.01 18.77
C GLY A 64 -10.13 -2.25 18.01
N GLN A 65 -9.02 -2.13 17.26
CA GLN A 65 -8.37 -3.25 16.59
C GLN A 65 -7.02 -3.53 17.26
N PRO A 66 -6.76 -4.77 17.72
CA PRO A 66 -5.53 -5.08 18.44
C PRO A 66 -4.32 -5.02 17.52
N SER A 67 -3.24 -4.42 17.99
CA SER A 67 -1.97 -4.43 17.26
C SER A 67 -1.27 -5.78 17.46
N CYS A 68 -1.01 -6.16 18.70
CA CYS A 68 -0.69 -7.51 19.15
C CYS A 68 -1.08 -7.63 20.63
N GLU A 69 -2.37 -7.76 20.89
CA GLU A 69 -2.93 -7.76 22.23
C GLU A 69 -2.84 -9.15 22.86
N TYR A 70 -2.32 -9.23 24.08
CA TYR A 70 -2.30 -10.44 24.88
C TYR A 70 -2.32 -10.15 26.40
N PRO A 71 -3.20 -10.78 27.19
CA PRO A 71 -4.39 -11.53 26.78
C PRO A 71 -5.36 -10.68 25.95
N LEU A 72 -6.10 -11.29 25.03
CA LEU A 72 -7.12 -10.59 24.25
C LEU A 72 -8.19 -9.98 25.19
N GLY A 73 -8.49 -8.69 25.01
CA GLY A 73 -9.37 -7.91 25.89
C GLY A 73 -8.69 -7.26 27.11
N SER A 74 -7.37 -7.37 27.27
CA SER A 74 -6.60 -6.71 28.34
C SER A 74 -6.22 -5.26 28.07
N GLY A 75 -6.22 -4.84 26.80
CA GLY A 75 -5.64 -3.59 26.32
C GLY A 75 -4.11 -3.55 26.33
N ILE A 76 -3.43 -4.68 26.60
CA ILE A 76 -1.96 -4.75 26.65
C ILE A 76 -1.41 -5.16 25.29
N GLU A 77 -0.84 -4.18 24.59
CA GLU A 77 -0.24 -4.33 23.27
C GLU A 77 1.24 -4.72 23.32
N HIS A 78 1.63 -5.75 22.57
CA HIS A 78 2.99 -6.31 22.56
C HIS A 78 3.78 -5.98 21.29
N ILE A 79 3.13 -5.46 20.25
CA ILE A 79 3.76 -5.02 19.00
C ILE A 79 3.18 -3.67 18.62
N PHE A 80 4.06 -2.68 18.43
CA PHE A 80 3.67 -1.41 17.81
C PHE A 80 3.45 -1.63 16.31
N ASP A 81 4.52 -1.94 15.59
CA ASP A 81 4.52 -2.31 14.18
C ASP A 81 5.70 -3.26 13.93
N GLY A 82 5.50 -4.29 13.12
CA GLY A 82 6.48 -5.34 12.84
C GLY A 82 6.51 -5.67 11.36
N GLY A 83 7.69 -5.76 10.76
CA GLY A 83 7.85 -6.05 9.34
C GLY A 83 8.15 -7.53 9.07
N LEU A 84 7.47 -8.13 8.11
CA LEU A 84 7.88 -9.42 7.54
C LEU A 84 9.24 -9.26 6.87
N TRP A 85 10.20 -10.14 7.14
CA TRP A 85 11.49 -10.16 6.45
C TRP A 85 11.56 -11.37 5.52
N VAL A 86 11.81 -11.14 4.24
CA VAL A 86 12.04 -12.21 3.25
C VAL A 86 13.43 -12.05 2.67
N GLY A 87 14.27 -13.06 2.87
CA GLY A 87 15.65 -13.07 2.41
C GLY A 87 15.93 -14.19 1.40
N ALA A 88 16.84 -13.92 0.45
CA ALA A 88 17.32 -14.91 -0.50
C ALA A 88 18.81 -14.72 -0.80
N LYS A 89 19.49 -15.84 -1.09
CA LYS A 89 20.87 -15.85 -1.57
C LYS A 89 20.88 -16.06 -3.08
N ARG A 90 21.48 -15.13 -3.83
CA ARG A 90 21.67 -15.23 -5.27
C ARG A 90 22.78 -16.22 -5.61
N ALA A 91 22.80 -16.69 -6.86
CA ALA A 91 23.81 -17.63 -7.36
C ALA A 91 25.25 -17.07 -7.26
N ASP A 92 25.42 -15.75 -7.32
CA ASP A 92 26.71 -15.05 -7.12
C ASP A 92 27.11 -14.91 -5.65
N GLY A 93 26.35 -15.49 -4.72
CA GLY A 93 26.60 -15.45 -3.29
C GLY A 93 26.02 -14.23 -2.57
N LYS A 94 25.47 -13.24 -3.29
CA LYS A 94 24.89 -12.02 -2.67
C LYS A 94 23.62 -12.35 -1.90
N ILE A 95 23.52 -11.86 -0.67
CA ILE A 95 22.31 -11.93 0.16
C ILE A 95 21.50 -10.66 -0.09
N LEU A 96 20.20 -10.84 -0.36
CA LEU A 96 19.22 -9.77 -0.45
C LEU A 96 18.11 -10.04 0.56
N VAL A 97 17.62 -8.98 1.21
CA VAL A 97 16.51 -9.04 2.16
C VAL A 97 15.55 -7.93 1.82
N THR A 98 14.26 -8.22 1.86
CA THR A 98 13.18 -7.25 1.78
C THR A 98 12.39 -7.24 3.08
N THR A 99 11.88 -6.07 3.46
CA THR A 99 11.15 -5.88 4.72
C THR A 99 9.86 -5.08 4.55
N GLY A 100 8.84 -5.44 5.33
CA GLY A 100 7.60 -4.69 5.45
C GLY A 100 7.66 -3.55 6.47
N ALA A 101 8.68 -3.51 7.32
CA ALA A 101 8.91 -2.40 8.24
C ALA A 101 10.39 -2.16 8.51
N VAL A 102 10.75 -0.89 8.73
CA VAL A 102 12.08 -0.48 9.19
C VAL A 102 11.92 0.29 10.49
N ASP A 103 12.93 0.19 11.36
CA ASP A 103 12.95 0.98 12.58
C ASP A 103 12.99 2.47 12.25
N ILE A 104 12.13 3.25 12.90
CA ILE A 104 12.00 4.69 12.70
C ILE A 104 12.09 5.43 14.03
N ALA A 105 12.98 6.42 14.08
CA ALA A 105 13.14 7.25 15.26
C ALA A 105 11.97 8.24 15.46
N SER A 106 11.12 8.43 14.45
CA SER A 106 10.00 9.38 14.49
C SER A 106 8.89 8.98 13.52
N LEU A 107 7.63 9.16 13.92
CA LEU A 107 6.41 8.87 13.14
C LEU A 107 6.19 9.82 11.94
N ARG A 108 7.23 10.52 11.47
CA ARG A 108 7.12 11.45 10.33
C ARG A 108 7.17 10.73 8.98
N ASP A 109 7.78 9.55 8.94
CA ASP A 109 8.02 8.77 7.73
C ASP A 109 7.54 7.31 7.92
N VAL A 110 6.34 7.13 8.47
CA VAL A 110 5.82 5.81 8.94
C VAL A 110 5.83 4.71 7.87
N ALA A 111 5.81 5.06 6.58
CA ALA A 111 5.84 4.10 5.47
C ALA A 111 7.16 4.11 4.67
N ALA A 112 8.16 4.91 5.08
CA ALA A 112 9.43 4.96 4.37
C ALA A 112 10.24 3.68 4.63
N GLY A 113 10.67 3.01 3.57
CA GLY A 113 11.44 1.77 3.66
C GLY A 113 10.59 0.48 3.69
N PHE A 114 9.27 0.58 3.55
CA PHE A 114 8.40 -0.58 3.37
C PHE A 114 8.49 -1.03 1.90
N GLU A 115 8.87 -2.28 1.68
CA GLU A 115 9.19 -2.76 0.33
C GLU A 115 8.10 -3.65 -0.28
N PHE A 116 7.14 -4.11 0.51
CA PHE A 116 6.01 -4.87 0.01
C PHE A 116 4.92 -3.98 -0.54
N THR A 117 4.30 -4.43 -1.63
CA THR A 117 3.11 -3.80 -2.21
C THR A 117 2.13 -4.90 -2.60
N ALA A 118 0.83 -4.63 -2.45
CA ALA A 118 -0.23 -5.53 -2.85
C ALA A 118 -0.93 -5.03 -4.13
N PRO A 119 -0.31 -5.16 -5.32
CA PRO A 119 -0.91 -4.63 -6.54
C PRO A 119 -2.26 -5.28 -6.81
N ASP A 120 -3.25 -4.47 -7.18
CA ASP A 120 -4.52 -4.98 -7.69
C ASP A 120 -4.29 -5.64 -9.05
N SER A 121 -5.13 -6.61 -9.39
CA SER A 121 -5.13 -7.15 -10.74
C SER A 121 -5.71 -6.13 -11.72
N VAL A 122 -4.95 -5.84 -12.77
CA VAL A 122 -5.30 -4.83 -13.76
C VAL A 122 -5.32 -5.46 -15.14
N GLU A 123 -6.39 -5.21 -15.88
CA GLU A 123 -6.50 -5.47 -17.30
C GLU A 123 -6.17 -4.21 -18.08
N ILE A 124 -5.43 -4.36 -19.18
CA ILE A 124 -5.17 -3.29 -20.13
C ILE A 124 -6.27 -3.35 -21.19
N LEU A 125 -7.11 -2.31 -21.25
CA LEU A 125 -8.15 -2.18 -22.25
C LEU A 125 -7.55 -1.86 -23.64
N PRO A 126 -8.27 -2.11 -24.75
CA PRO A 126 -7.76 -1.87 -26.10
C PRO A 126 -7.35 -0.42 -26.38
N ASP A 127 -7.88 0.54 -25.63
CA ASP A 127 -7.53 1.97 -25.69
C ASP A 127 -6.27 2.33 -24.88
N GLY A 128 -5.60 1.33 -24.29
CA GLY A 128 -4.41 1.48 -23.44
C GLY A 128 -4.71 1.89 -22.00
N SER A 129 -5.98 2.07 -21.62
CA SER A 129 -6.36 2.39 -20.25
C SER A 129 -6.31 1.15 -19.34
N ARG A 130 -6.14 1.39 -18.03
CA ARG A 130 -6.03 0.34 -17.00
C ARG A 130 -7.36 0.20 -16.26
N LYS A 131 -7.91 -1.01 -16.23
CA LYS A 131 -9.11 -1.35 -15.45
C LYS A 131 -8.72 -2.30 -14.32
N ILE A 132 -9.02 -1.94 -13.09
CA ILE A 132 -8.90 -2.86 -11.95
C ILE A 132 -9.97 -3.95 -12.12
N VAL A 133 -9.53 -5.20 -12.21
CA VAL A 133 -10.40 -6.38 -12.39
C VAL A 133 -10.76 -6.99 -11.04
N LYS A 134 -9.80 -7.01 -10.11
CA LYS A 134 -9.98 -7.52 -8.76
C LYS A 134 -9.00 -6.82 -7.82
N PHE A 135 -9.55 -6.30 -6.73
CA PHE A 135 -8.80 -5.73 -5.63
C PHE A 135 -8.06 -6.81 -4.84
N ASN A 136 -6.82 -6.51 -4.46
CA ASN A 136 -6.01 -7.37 -3.62
C ASN A 136 -6.31 -7.09 -2.14
N VAL A 137 -7.40 -7.65 -1.63
CA VAL A 137 -7.85 -7.50 -0.24
C VAL A 137 -7.75 -8.82 0.50
N THR A 138 -7.43 -8.75 1.79
CA THR A 138 -7.26 -9.87 2.69
C THR A 138 -8.61 -10.53 2.97
N ARG A 139 -8.71 -11.83 2.71
CA ARG A 139 -9.91 -12.63 2.91
C ARG A 139 -9.74 -13.56 4.09
N GLU A 140 -10.83 -13.76 4.82
CA GLU A 140 -10.87 -14.70 5.93
C GLU A 140 -11.41 -16.05 5.47
N ARG A 141 -10.77 -17.13 5.93
CA ARG A 141 -11.23 -18.51 5.79
C ARG A 141 -11.19 -19.21 7.12
N SER A 142 -12.03 -20.23 7.30
CA SER A 142 -12.12 -20.99 8.54
C SER A 142 -12.34 -22.47 8.26
N SER A 143 -11.66 -23.33 9.00
CA SER A 143 -11.88 -24.78 8.98
C SER A 143 -13.11 -25.21 9.80
N LEU A 144 -13.71 -24.30 10.57
CA LEU A 144 -14.88 -24.58 11.39
C LEU A 144 -16.15 -24.66 10.55
N PHE A 145 -16.82 -25.82 10.53
CA PHE A 145 -18.07 -26.03 9.77
C PHE A 145 -19.19 -25.03 10.11
N GLY A 146 -19.25 -24.55 11.35
CA GLY A 146 -20.24 -23.56 11.79
C GLY A 146 -19.88 -22.10 11.49
N SER A 147 -18.70 -21.84 10.93
CA SER A 147 -18.25 -20.49 10.59
C SER A 147 -18.91 -19.99 9.31
N ARG A 148 -19.30 -18.71 9.28
CA ARG A 148 -19.70 -18.02 8.03
C ARG A 148 -18.58 -17.94 7.00
N PHE A 149 -17.33 -18.17 7.42
CA PHE A 149 -16.14 -18.20 6.59
C PHE A 149 -15.66 -19.62 6.32
N TYR A 150 -16.50 -20.64 6.53
CA TYR A 150 -16.13 -22.01 6.29
C TYR A 150 -15.62 -22.21 4.85
N ASP A 151 -14.41 -22.74 4.73
CA ASP A 151 -13.79 -23.10 3.46
C ASP A 151 -13.12 -24.47 3.63
N PRO A 152 -13.42 -25.48 2.80
CA PRO A 152 -12.82 -26.81 2.92
C PRO A 152 -11.29 -26.82 2.69
N TYR A 153 -10.73 -25.75 2.14
CA TYR A 153 -9.28 -25.56 1.99
C TYR A 153 -8.65 -24.72 3.11
N ALA A 154 -9.44 -24.29 4.10
CA ALA A 154 -8.90 -23.64 5.29
C ALA A 154 -8.05 -24.60 6.12
N ILE A 155 -6.94 -24.10 6.63
CA ILE A 155 -5.96 -24.85 7.43
C ILE A 155 -6.24 -24.67 8.92
N SER A 156 -6.64 -23.46 9.35
CA SER A 156 -6.85 -23.14 10.77
C SER A 156 -8.26 -22.63 11.07
N HIS A 157 -8.52 -22.29 12.34
CA HIS A 157 -9.79 -21.68 12.74
C HIS A 157 -10.02 -20.32 12.07
N GLN A 158 -8.96 -19.59 11.76
CA GLN A 158 -9.02 -18.29 11.09
C GLN A 158 -7.74 -18.07 10.29
N ASP A 159 -7.86 -18.22 8.98
CA ASP A 159 -6.79 -17.95 8.02
C ASP A 159 -7.02 -16.60 7.34
N PHE A 160 -5.93 -15.90 7.02
CA PHE A 160 -5.93 -14.71 6.18
C PHE A 160 -5.16 -14.98 4.89
N ILE A 161 -5.79 -14.71 3.75
CA ILE A 161 -5.28 -15.00 2.39
C ILE A 161 -5.57 -13.90 1.38
#